data_AF-A0A559U4M4-F1
#
_entry.id   AF-A0A559U4M4-F1
#
_cell.length_a   1.000
_cell.length_b   1.000
_cell.length_c   1.000
_cell.angle_alpha   90.00
_cell.angle_beta   90.00
_cell.angle_gamma   90.00
#
_symmetry.space_group_name_H-M   'P 1'
#
loop_
_entity.id
_entity.type
_entity.pdbx_description
1 polymer ?
#
loop_
_entity_poly.entity_id
_entity_poly.type
_entity_poly.pdbx_seq_one_letter_code
_entity_poly.pdbx_strand_id
1 'polypeptide(L)'
;MAVAPHEFLQAKAQFFDLEPLVTDQDNWVTSVAVTLRGILGSANMSLRARPQDYRLLVDVARLRDELPVVWIFSPSDAEIQHVNIFRPREACPFTGDRRPTLCWGTTGAAWQHIPQENRSLSNFLEAARQVLANTNMKSRAR
;
A
#
# COMPACT_ATOMS: atom_id res chain seq x y z
N MET A 1 -2.42 16.09 -5.05
CA MET A 1 -1.33 16.85 -4.40
C MET A 1 -0.41 15.89 -3.67
N ALA A 2 0.90 16.16 -3.73
CA ALA A 2 1.95 15.42 -3.03
C ALA A 2 1.83 15.58 -1.50
N VAL A 3 2.65 14.85 -0.74
CA VAL A 3 2.61 14.84 0.73
C VAL A 3 3.59 15.86 1.29
N ALA A 4 3.11 16.80 2.10
CA ALA A 4 3.97 17.81 2.72
C ALA A 4 4.91 17.17 3.78
N PRO A 5 6.10 17.75 4.04
CA PRO A 5 7.07 17.21 5.00
C PRO A 5 6.48 16.93 6.40
N HIS A 6 5.64 17.83 6.91
CA HIS A 6 5.02 17.67 8.23
C HIS A 6 4.03 16.49 8.27
N GLU A 7 3.26 16.29 7.20
CA GLU A 7 2.32 15.18 7.06
C GLU A 7 3.09 13.85 6.96
N PHE A 8 4.20 13.84 6.23
CA PHE A 8 5.10 12.68 6.18
C PHE A 8 5.65 12.31 7.56
N LEU A 9 6.13 13.29 8.34
CA LEU A 9 6.65 13.05 9.69
C LEU A 9 5.58 12.53 10.65
N GLN A 10 4.35 13.03 10.54
CA GLN A 10 3.21 12.51 11.31
C GLN A 10 2.92 11.04 10.95
N ALA A 11 2.94 10.70 9.67
CA ALA A 11 2.79 9.32 9.22
C ALA A 11 3.96 8.43 9.67
N LYS A 12 5.20 8.93 9.62
CA LYS A 12 6.42 8.23 10.07
C LYS A 12 6.37 7.87 11.56
N ALA A 13 5.75 8.72 12.39
CA ALA A 13 5.55 8.44 13.80
C ALA A 13 4.63 7.23 14.05
N GLN A 14 3.72 6.93 13.11
CA GLN A 14 2.81 5.77 13.16
C GLN A 14 3.38 4.56 12.43
N PHE A 15 4.08 4.80 11.31
CA PHE A 15 4.69 3.80 10.45
C PHE A 15 6.21 3.98 10.48
N PHE A 16 6.86 3.37 11.47
CA PHE A 16 8.29 3.59 11.74
C PHE A 16 9.20 3.21 10.57
N ASP A 17 8.82 2.24 9.74
CA ASP A 17 9.56 1.82 8.55
C ASP A 17 9.23 2.64 7.29
N LEU A 18 8.48 3.74 7.41
CA LEU A 18 8.11 4.60 6.27
C LEU A 18 9.32 5.41 5.78
N GLU A 19 9.67 5.32 4.52
CA GLU A 19 10.82 6.01 3.94
C GLU A 19 10.36 6.86 2.75
N PRO A 20 10.84 8.10 2.59
CA PRO A 20 10.63 8.83 1.35
C PRO A 20 11.51 8.21 0.27
N LEU A 21 10.93 7.93 -0.90
CA LEU A 21 11.67 7.45 -2.07
C LEU A 21 12.08 8.60 -2.98
N VAL A 22 11.14 9.53 -3.21
CA VAL A 22 11.33 10.67 -4.08
C VAL A 22 10.70 11.89 -3.42
N THR A 23 11.42 13.01 -3.48
CA THR A 23 10.94 14.34 -3.06
C THR A 23 11.09 15.32 -4.22
N ASP A 24 10.22 16.33 -4.27
CA ASP A 24 10.37 17.44 -5.21
C ASP A 24 11.31 18.53 -4.69
N GLN A 25 11.38 19.66 -5.41
CA GLN A 25 12.25 20.79 -5.08
C GLN A 25 11.88 21.50 -3.77
N ASP A 26 10.62 21.39 -3.34
CA ASP A 26 10.09 21.98 -2.10
C ASP A 26 10.09 20.97 -0.94
N ASN A 27 10.77 19.83 -1.10
CA ASN A 27 10.80 18.69 -0.18
C ASN A 27 9.45 17.98 0.03
N TRP A 28 8.47 18.18 -0.86
CA TRP A 28 7.24 17.39 -0.79
C TRP A 28 7.53 15.97 -1.24
N VAL A 29 7.00 15.02 -0.49
CA VAL A 29 7.19 13.60 -0.75
C VAL A 29 6.20 13.19 -1.84
N THR A 30 6.75 12.75 -2.98
CA THR A 30 5.98 12.30 -4.14
C THR A 30 5.92 10.79 -4.21
N SER A 31 6.81 10.07 -3.53
CA SER A 31 6.78 8.61 -3.45
C SER A 31 7.35 8.09 -2.14
N VAL A 32 6.81 6.97 -1.66
CA VAL A 32 7.19 6.37 -0.37
C VAL A 32 7.41 4.87 -0.48
N ALA A 33 8.24 4.35 0.41
CA ALA A 33 8.32 2.93 0.73
C ALA A 33 7.89 2.72 2.18
N VAL A 34 7.20 1.61 2.47
CA VAL A 34 6.86 1.27 3.85
C VAL A 34 6.85 -0.23 4.03
N THR A 35 7.31 -0.71 5.18
CA THR A 35 7.16 -2.12 5.56
C THR A 35 6.00 -2.26 6.54
N LEU A 36 4.98 -3.01 6.13
CA LEU A 36 3.89 -3.42 7.01
C LEU A 36 4.18 -4.82 7.53
N ARG A 37 4.46 -4.92 8.83
CA ARG A 37 4.93 -6.16 9.46
C ARG A 37 3.78 -7.01 9.98
N GLY A 38 4.01 -8.32 10.04
CA GLY A 38 3.15 -9.25 10.76
C GLY A 38 1.76 -9.43 10.15
N ILE A 39 1.61 -9.23 8.84
CA ILE A 39 0.33 -9.37 8.16
C ILE A 39 -0.04 -10.85 8.09
N LEU A 40 -1.20 -11.19 8.65
CA LEU A 40 -1.78 -12.53 8.54
C LEU A 40 -2.67 -12.59 7.28
N GLY A 41 -2.04 -12.90 6.15
CA GLY A 41 -2.76 -13.18 4.92
C GLY A 41 -3.41 -14.57 5.01
N SER A 42 -4.74 -14.62 4.83
CA SER A 42 -5.59 -15.82 4.74
C SER A 42 -6.30 -16.27 6.02
N ALA A 43 -7.62 -16.43 5.91
CA ALA A 43 -8.49 -17.12 6.87
C ALA A 43 -8.55 -18.64 6.64
N ASN A 44 -7.81 -19.20 5.68
CA ASN A 44 -7.74 -20.66 5.50
C ASN A 44 -6.94 -21.27 6.66
N MET A 45 -7.65 -21.77 7.68
CA MET A 45 -7.10 -22.44 8.86
C MET A 45 -6.20 -23.65 8.54
N SER A 46 -6.22 -24.17 7.31
CA SER A 46 -5.39 -25.30 6.87
C SER A 46 -3.96 -24.91 6.47
N LEU A 47 -3.71 -23.64 6.15
CA LEU A 47 -2.36 -23.11 6.00
C LEU A 47 -2.02 -22.44 7.33
N ARG A 48 -0.97 -22.93 8.02
CA ARG A 48 -0.42 -22.22 9.18
C ARG A 48 -0.06 -20.81 8.73
N ALA A 49 -0.95 -19.84 8.96
CA ALA A 49 -0.76 -18.46 8.54
C ALA A 49 0.43 -17.92 9.32
N ARG A 50 1.60 -17.94 8.69
CA ARG A 50 2.78 -17.27 9.23
C ARG A 50 2.58 -15.78 8.95
N PRO A 51 2.74 -14.91 9.95
CA PRO A 51 2.79 -13.48 9.71
C PRO A 51 3.84 -13.20 8.63
N GLN A 52 3.46 -12.41 7.63
CA GLN A 52 4.33 -12.04 6.53
C GLN A 52 4.47 -10.53 6.47
N ASP A 53 5.68 -10.07 6.21
CA ASP A 53 5.99 -8.64 6.09
C ASP A 53 5.86 -8.22 4.64
N TYR A 54 5.16 -7.12 4.40
CA TYR A 54 4.95 -6.56 3.08
C TYR A 54 5.69 -5.23 2.95
N ARG A 55 6.68 -5.17 2.07
CA ARG A 55 7.32 -3.91 1.68
C ARG A 55 6.59 -3.35 0.46
N LEU A 56 5.96 -2.21 0.68
CA LEU A 56 5.15 -1.49 -0.30
C LEU A 56 5.95 -0.35 -0.90
N LEU A 57 5.74 -0.08 -2.19
CA LEU A 57 6.18 1.13 -2.88
C LEU A 57 4.95 1.84 -3.40
N VAL A 58 4.87 3.16 -3.24
CA VAL A 58 3.66 3.93 -3.54
C VAL A 58 4.02 5.28 -4.13
N ASP A 59 3.35 5.65 -5.22
CA ASP A 59 3.34 7.02 -5.74
C ASP A 59 2.23 7.81 -5.04
N VAL A 60 2.61 8.84 -4.27
CA VAL A 60 1.69 9.66 -3.47
C VAL A 60 1.56 11.08 -4.02
N ALA A 61 2.07 11.37 -5.22
CA ALA A 61 1.99 12.69 -5.84
C ALA A 61 0.53 13.17 -6.04
N ARG A 62 -0.41 12.24 -6.17
CA ARG A 62 -1.84 12.49 -6.39
C ARG A 62 -2.74 11.93 -5.27
N LEU A 63 -2.18 11.71 -4.08
CA LEU A 63 -2.86 11.06 -2.94
C LEU A 63 -4.24 11.65 -2.60
N ARG A 64 -4.37 12.99 -2.67
CA ARG A 64 -5.64 13.68 -2.37
C ARG A 64 -6.66 13.59 -3.50
N ASP A 65 -6.21 13.35 -4.73
CA ASP A 65 -7.05 13.39 -5.92
C ASP A 65 -7.61 12.00 -6.24
N GLU A 66 -6.76 10.98 -6.13
CA GLU A 66 -7.09 9.60 -6.47
C GLU A 66 -6.46 8.60 -5.49
N LEU A 67 -6.87 7.34 -5.58
CA LEU A 67 -6.29 6.26 -4.79
C LEU A 67 -4.95 5.83 -5.41
N PRO A 68 -3.83 5.93 -4.68
CA PRO A 68 -2.54 5.46 -5.19
C PRO A 68 -2.51 3.98 -5.56
N VAL A 69 -1.76 3.68 -6.61
CA VAL A 69 -1.33 2.31 -6.90
C VAL A 69 -0.27 1.90 -5.88
N VAL A 70 -0.41 0.69 -5.35
CA VAL A 70 0.53 0.11 -4.38
C VAL A 70 1.22 -1.08 -5.03
N TRP A 71 2.53 -0.98 -5.20
CA TRP A 71 3.35 -2.08 -5.68
C TRP A 71 3.95 -2.86 -4.50
N ILE A 72 3.92 -4.19 -4.59
CA ILE A 72 4.53 -5.08 -3.61
C ILE A 72 5.97 -5.36 -4.03
N PHE A 73 6.93 -4.85 -3.25
CA PHE A 73 8.34 -5.12 -3.47
C PHE A 73 8.80 -6.42 -2.80
N SER A 74 8.32 -6.65 -1.57
CA SER A 74 8.53 -7.87 -0.79
C SER A 74 7.21 -8.26 -0.13
N PRO A 75 6.89 -9.55 -0.02
CA PRO A 75 7.66 -10.71 -0.51
C PRO A 75 7.61 -10.85 -2.04
N SER A 76 8.34 -11.81 -2.63
CA SER A 76 8.28 -12.06 -4.07
C SER A 76 6.92 -12.62 -4.50
N ASP A 77 6.53 -12.46 -5.78
CA ASP A 77 5.20 -12.93 -6.26
C ASP A 77 4.95 -14.43 -6.04
N ALA A 78 6.01 -15.25 -6.05
CA ALA A 78 5.92 -16.68 -5.79
C ALA A 78 5.58 -17.00 -4.32
N GLU A 79 5.96 -16.12 -3.40
CA GLU A 79 5.74 -16.25 -1.96
C GLU A 79 4.44 -15.58 -1.50
N ILE A 80 3.83 -14.73 -2.35
CA ILE A 80 2.56 -14.08 -2.04
C ILE A 80 1.43 -15.09 -2.06
N GLN A 81 0.88 -15.37 -0.89
CA GLN A 81 -0.30 -16.21 -0.67
C GLN A 81 -1.52 -15.37 -0.27
N HIS A 82 -1.73 -14.22 -0.92
CA HIS A 82 -2.79 -13.29 -0.56
C HIS A 82 -3.79 -13.05 -1.69
N VAL A 83 -5.09 -13.16 -1.38
CA VAL A 83 -6.18 -12.98 -2.36
C VAL A 83 -6.44 -11.52 -2.76
N ASN A 84 -5.87 -10.54 -2.05
CA ASN A 84 -6.05 -9.11 -2.32
C ASN A 84 -4.81 -8.56 -3.05
N ILE A 85 -4.03 -9.39 -3.73
CA ILE A 85 -2.85 -8.95 -4.48
C ILE A 85 -2.94 -9.53 -5.90
N PHE A 86 -2.99 -8.63 -6.88
CA PHE A 86 -2.94 -8.98 -8.30
C PHE A 86 -1.56 -9.51 -8.68
N ARG A 87 -1.53 -10.40 -9.67
CA ARG A 87 -0.26 -10.82 -10.32
C ARG A 87 0.42 -9.60 -10.98
N PRO A 88 1.75 -9.63 -11.16
CA PRO A 88 2.47 -8.57 -11.87
C PRO A 88 1.90 -8.34 -13.28
N ARG A 89 1.36 -7.14 -13.51
CA ARG A 89 0.80 -6.74 -14.82
C ARG A 89 1.45 -5.46 -15.34
N GLU A 90 1.65 -4.50 -14.45
CA GLU A 90 2.19 -3.18 -14.77
C GLU A 90 3.64 -3.05 -14.30
N ALA A 91 4.43 -2.25 -15.02
CA ALA A 91 5.79 -1.92 -14.64
C ALA A 91 5.76 -0.98 -13.42
N CYS A 92 6.52 -1.32 -12.39
CA CYS A 92 6.70 -0.46 -11.24
C CYS A 92 7.68 0.67 -11.60
N PRO A 93 7.28 1.95 -11.50
CA PRO A 93 8.13 3.07 -11.92
C PRO A 93 9.42 3.18 -11.10
N PHE A 94 9.45 2.61 -9.89
CA PHE A 94 10.60 2.66 -8.99
C PHE A 94 11.66 1.59 -9.25
N THR A 95 11.27 0.46 -9.85
CA THR A 95 12.18 -0.69 -10.06
C THR A 95 12.37 -1.06 -11.52
N GLY A 96 11.57 -0.52 -12.44
CA GLY A 96 11.57 -0.89 -13.86
C GLY A 96 10.90 -2.23 -14.16
N ASP A 97 10.88 -3.16 -13.20
CA ASP A 97 10.26 -4.47 -13.34
C ASP A 97 8.75 -4.47 -13.08
N ARG A 98 8.06 -5.49 -13.61
CA ARG A 98 6.66 -5.74 -13.26
C ARG A 98 6.55 -6.24 -11.82
N ARG A 99 5.69 -5.60 -11.02
CA ARG A 99 5.47 -5.96 -9.61
C ARG A 99 4.00 -6.30 -9.34
N PRO A 100 3.70 -7.19 -8.38
CA PRO A 100 2.34 -7.40 -7.90
C PRO A 100 1.77 -6.09 -7.36
N THR A 101 0.46 -5.90 -7.48
CA THR A 101 -0.22 -4.69 -6.98
C THR A 101 -1.36 -5.04 -6.02
N LEU A 102 -1.62 -4.14 -5.08
CA LEU A 102 -2.71 -4.30 -4.12
C LEU A 102 -4.07 -4.20 -4.82
N CYS A 103 -4.96 -5.14 -4.53
CA CYS A 103 -6.37 -5.09 -4.90
C CYS A 103 -7.16 -4.48 -3.74
N TRP A 104 -7.65 -3.26 -3.97
CA TRP A 104 -8.44 -2.52 -2.99
C TRP A 104 -9.87 -3.06 -2.80
N GLY A 105 -10.38 -3.86 -3.75
CA GLY A 105 -11.77 -4.32 -3.72
C GLY A 105 -12.74 -3.15 -3.52
N THR A 106 -13.66 -3.29 -2.55
CA THR A 106 -14.63 -2.23 -2.20
C THR A 106 -14.00 -1.03 -1.48
N THR A 107 -12.82 -1.18 -0.87
CA THR A 107 -12.12 -0.08 -0.19
C THR A 107 -11.76 1.03 -1.17
N GLY A 108 -11.53 0.69 -2.45
CA GLY A 108 -11.21 1.69 -3.47
C GLY A 108 -12.36 2.66 -3.75
N ALA A 109 -13.60 2.15 -3.77
CA ALA A 109 -14.79 3.01 -3.89
C ALA A 109 -14.99 3.86 -2.63
N ALA A 110 -14.77 3.29 -1.44
CA ALA A 110 -14.86 4.02 -0.18
C ALA A 110 -13.87 5.20 -0.11
N TRP A 111 -12.64 5.03 -0.61
CA TRP A 111 -11.64 6.11 -0.67
C TRP A 111 -12.14 7.34 -1.42
N GLN A 112 -12.85 7.14 -2.54
CA GLN A 112 -13.39 8.23 -3.35
C GLN A 112 -14.46 9.05 -2.64
N HIS A 113 -15.12 8.49 -1.62
CA HIS A 113 -16.11 9.20 -0.79
C HIS A 113 -15.50 9.93 0.41
N ILE A 114 -14.22 9.70 0.72
CA ILE A 114 -13.53 10.44 1.78
C ILE A 114 -13.25 11.87 1.27
N PRO A 115 -13.56 12.93 2.05
CA PRO A 115 -13.19 14.30 1.71
C PRO A 115 -11.69 14.45 1.48
N GLN A 116 -11.27 15.29 0.53
CA GLN A 116 -9.87 15.39 0.10
C GLN A 116 -8.90 15.75 1.25
N GLU A 117 -9.36 16.58 2.19
CA GLU A 117 -8.64 16.97 3.38
C GLU A 117 -8.36 15.80 4.35
N ASN A 118 -9.17 14.75 4.28
CA ASN A 118 -9.04 13.55 5.12
C ASN A 118 -8.28 12.41 4.41
N ARG A 119 -7.88 12.60 3.15
CA ARG A 119 -7.06 11.65 2.37
C ARG A 119 -5.56 11.83 2.68
N SER A 120 -5.22 11.69 3.96
CA SER A 120 -3.85 11.82 4.45
C SER A 120 -3.04 10.54 4.20
N LEU A 121 -1.71 10.68 4.24
CA LEU A 121 -0.80 9.54 4.09
C LEU A 121 -1.04 8.48 5.17
N SER A 122 -1.25 8.88 6.42
CA SER A 122 -1.54 7.94 7.51
C SER A 122 -2.81 7.12 7.26
N ASN A 123 -3.90 7.78 6.84
CA ASN A 123 -5.17 7.11 6.56
C ASN A 123 -5.05 6.14 5.39
N PHE A 124 -4.30 6.53 4.36
CA PHE A 124 -4.01 5.67 3.23
C PHE A 124 -3.22 4.42 3.62
N LEU A 125 -2.13 4.58 4.38
CA LEU A 125 -1.29 3.46 4.82
C LEU A 125 -2.04 2.53 5.76
N GLU A 126 -2.90 3.08 6.61
CA GLU A 126 -3.79 2.31 7.47
C GLU A 126 -4.83 1.52 6.65
N ALA A 127 -5.42 2.13 5.62
CA ALA A 127 -6.31 1.42 4.70
C ALA A 127 -5.58 0.28 3.97
N ALA A 128 -4.34 0.50 3.51
CA ALA A 128 -3.52 -0.55 2.91
C ALA A 128 -3.26 -1.70 3.89
N ARG A 129 -2.90 -1.37 5.14
CA ARG A 129 -2.73 -2.35 6.23
C ARG A 129 -4.00 -3.15 6.48
N GLN A 130 -5.16 -2.51 6.49
CA GLN A 130 -6.45 -3.19 6.68
C GLN A 130 -6.82 -4.10 5.51
N VAL A 131 -6.56 -3.70 4.26
CA VAL A 131 -6.80 -4.56 3.09
C VAL A 131 -5.88 -5.78 3.12
N LEU A 132 -4.64 -5.63 3.56
CA LEU A 132 -3.70 -6.74 3.73
C LEU A 132 -4.01 -7.61 4.97
N ALA A 133 -4.56 -7.04 6.04
CA ALA A 133 -4.95 -7.81 7.22
C ALA A 133 -6.29 -8.56 7.02
N ASN A 134 -7.23 -7.98 6.25
CA ASN A 134 -8.56 -8.51 6.05
C ASN A 134 -8.71 -9.15 4.67
N THR A 135 -8.52 -10.46 4.65
CA THR A 135 -8.64 -11.27 3.42
C THR A 135 -10.05 -11.15 2.83
N ASN A 136 -10.23 -10.51 1.66
CA ASN A 136 -11.55 -10.38 1.05
C ASN A 136 -11.84 -11.57 0.13
N MET A 137 -12.50 -12.59 0.68
CA MET A 137 -12.84 -13.81 -0.06
C MET A 137 -13.92 -13.61 -1.14
N LYS A 138 -14.66 -12.49 -1.13
CA LYS A 138 -15.77 -12.20 -2.06
C LYS A 138 -15.34 -11.44 -3.33
N SER A 139 -14.19 -10.76 -3.29
CA SER A 139 -13.63 -10.00 -4.42
C SER A 139 -12.16 -10.36 -4.59
N ARG A 140 -11.90 -11.61 -4.97
CA ARG A 140 -10.54 -12.15 -5.06
C ARG A 140 -9.84 -11.59 -6.30
N ALA A 141 -8.61 -11.12 -6.09
CA ALA A 141 -7.67 -10.78 -7.15
C ALA A 141 -7.05 -12.02 -7.81
N ARG A 142 -7.17 -13.19 -7.15
CA ARG A 142 -6.61 -14.49 -7.55
C ARG A 142 -7.68 -15.58 -7.55
#